data_AF-A0A0Q9YQW0-F1
#
_entry.id   AF-A0A0Q9YQW0-F1
#
_cell.length_a   1.000
_cell.length_b   1.000
_cell.length_c   1.000
_cell.angle_alpha   90.00
_cell.angle_beta   90.00
_cell.angle_gamma   90.00
#
_symmetry.space_group_name_H-M   'P 1'
#
loop_
_entity.id
_entity.type
_entity.pdbx_description
1 polymer ?
#
loop_
_entity_poly.entity_id
_entity_poly.type
_entity_poly.pdbx_seq_one_letter_code
_entity_poly.pdbx_strand_id
1 'polypeptide(L)'
;MSDSIGCKISGFTLLEVLIAVLVFSIGLLGLASLQVTGLKLGHDSALRSVATIAASDIADRMRTNLPALARGTGSPYNNPAANMTGNPNCLGKNASGVAINTQCDSNAMALHDFYEWYASLRGQTATSWHPQIRQILPAGDGIVCIDSTPNDGVPSNPQCDGIVTTAGRPVFTIKIWWRERKDETSPGTLQRFVTSLSL
;
A
#
# COMPACT_ATOMS: atom_id res chain seq x y z
N MET A 1 35.09 -36.09 66.25
CA MET A 1 33.64 -35.80 66.18
C MET A 1 33.37 -35.35 64.76
N SER A 2 32.94 -36.26 63.89
CA SER A 2 32.72 -36.00 62.46
C SER A 2 31.26 -36.34 62.19
N ASP A 3 30.40 -35.34 62.17
CA ASP A 3 29.00 -35.50 61.79
C ASP A 3 28.92 -35.59 60.25
N SER A 4 28.60 -36.79 59.78
CA SER A 4 28.30 -37.09 58.39
C SER A 4 26.94 -36.50 58.03
N ILE A 5 26.93 -35.34 57.37
CA ILE A 5 25.70 -34.75 56.81
C ILE A 5 25.25 -35.63 55.63
N GLY A 6 24.29 -36.51 55.90
CA GLY A 6 23.62 -37.30 54.86
C GLY A 6 22.71 -36.43 54.01
N CYS A 7 23.15 -36.10 52.79
CA CYS A 7 22.30 -35.46 51.80
C CYS A 7 21.23 -36.45 51.30
N LYS A 8 19.97 -36.26 51.70
CA LYS A 8 18.83 -36.98 51.11
C LYS A 8 18.48 -36.32 49.78
N ILE A 9 18.81 -36.99 48.68
CA ILE A 9 18.33 -36.59 47.35
C ILE A 9 16.85 -37.01 47.26
N SER A 10 15.95 -36.03 47.33
CA SER A 10 14.53 -36.26 47.06
C SER A 10 14.35 -36.51 45.56
N GLY A 11 13.87 -37.69 45.17
CA GLY A 11 13.52 -37.99 43.79
C GLY A 11 12.29 -37.19 43.35
N PHE A 12 12.30 -36.69 42.11
CA PHE A 12 11.14 -36.03 41.50
C PHE A 12 9.95 -37.00 41.43
N THR A 13 8.77 -36.52 41.83
CA THR A 13 7.54 -37.31 41.68
C THR A 13 7.08 -37.26 40.21
N LEU A 14 6.44 -38.32 39.70
CA LEU A 14 5.89 -38.34 38.33
C LEU A 14 4.87 -37.19 38.11
N LEU A 15 4.17 -36.80 39.18
CA LEU A 15 3.24 -35.67 39.19
C LEU A 15 3.93 -34.33 38.93
N GLU A 16 5.14 -34.14 39.45
CA GLU A 16 5.92 -32.92 39.30
C GLU A 16 6.34 -32.70 37.85
N VAL A 17 6.78 -33.77 37.17
CA VAL A 17 7.12 -33.72 35.74
C VAL A 17 5.88 -33.44 34.89
N LEU A 18 4.73 -34.04 35.21
CA LEU A 18 3.48 -33.82 34.49
C LEU A 18 3.03 -32.35 34.58
N ILE A 19 3.10 -31.76 35.78
CA ILE A 19 2.78 -30.34 36.01
C ILE A 19 3.77 -29.45 35.27
N ALA A 20 5.07 -29.77 35.28
CA ALA A 20 6.08 -29.00 34.57
C ALA A 20 5.83 -28.98 33.05
N VAL A 21 5.50 -30.13 32.45
CA VAL A 21 5.16 -30.24 31.03
C VAL A 21 3.86 -29.49 30.72
N LEU A 22 2.85 -29.55 31.59
CA LEU A 22 1.61 -28.80 31.42
C LEU A 22 1.85 -27.28 31.38
N VAL A 23 2.56 -26.75 32.38
CA VAL A 23 2.89 -25.31 32.46
C VAL A 23 3.75 -24.89 31.27
N PHE A 24 4.75 -25.70 30.90
CA PHE A 24 5.60 -25.44 29.74
C PHE A 24 4.80 -25.41 28.43
N SER A 25 3.85 -26.32 28.26
CA SER A 25 3.00 -26.39 27.07
C SER A 25 2.11 -25.15 26.94
N ILE A 26 1.52 -24.67 28.04
CA ILE A 26 0.76 -23.41 28.06
C ILE A 26 1.66 -22.21 27.72
N GLY A 27 2.88 -22.18 28.27
CA GLY A 27 3.88 -21.15 27.95
C GLY A 27 4.25 -21.12 26.46
N LEU A 28 4.47 -22.28 25.84
CA LEU A 28 4.77 -22.38 24.40
C LEU A 28 3.60 -21.93 23.52
N LEU A 29 2.36 -22.25 23.90
CA LEU A 29 1.17 -21.75 23.17
C LEU A 29 1.10 -20.22 23.24
N GLY A 30 1.38 -19.63 24.40
CA GLY A 30 1.47 -18.18 24.55
C GLY A 30 2.54 -17.56 23.64
N LEU A 31 3.74 -18.16 23.57
CA LEU A 31 4.82 -17.70 22.68
C LEU A 31 4.46 -17.82 21.20
N ALA A 32 3.79 -18.91 20.80
CA ALA A 32 3.35 -19.10 19.42
C ALA A 32 2.33 -18.02 19.01
N SER A 33 1.37 -17.68 19.88
CA SER A 33 0.41 -16.60 19.63
C SER A 33 1.10 -15.25 19.46
N LEU A 34 2.13 -14.96 20.27
CA LEU A 34 2.91 -13.73 20.13
C LEU A 34 3.68 -13.67 18.81
N GLN A 35 4.29 -14.78 18.38
CA GLN A 35 5.00 -14.85 17.10
C GLN A 35 4.06 -14.58 15.91
N VAL A 36 2.89 -15.21 15.87
CA VAL A 36 1.89 -14.98 14.82
C VAL A 36 1.44 -13.52 14.80
N THR A 37 1.20 -12.94 15.98
CA THR A 37 0.81 -11.53 16.09
C THR A 37 1.91 -10.60 15.61
N GLY A 38 3.17 -10.87 15.96
CA GLY A 38 4.33 -10.10 15.50
C GLY A 38 4.49 -10.13 13.98
N LEU A 39 4.33 -11.30 13.36
CA LEU A 39 4.36 -11.45 11.89
C LEU A 39 3.25 -10.64 11.22
N LYS A 40 2.03 -10.69 11.77
CA LYS A 40 0.89 -9.92 11.24
C LYS A 40 1.15 -8.42 11.31
N LEU A 41 1.57 -7.90 12.46
CA LEU A 41 1.87 -6.48 12.64
C LEU A 41 3.01 -6.02 11.72
N GLY A 42 4.05 -6.85 11.56
CA GLY A 42 5.16 -6.57 10.65
C GLY A 42 4.71 -6.50 9.18
N HIS A 43 3.87 -7.44 8.75
CA HIS A 43 3.30 -7.45 7.41
C HIS A 43 2.40 -6.22 7.15
N ASP A 44 1.52 -5.88 8.08
CA ASP A 44 0.63 -4.72 7.96
C ASP A 44 1.43 -3.40 7.90
N SER A 45 2.49 -3.30 8.71
CA SER A 45 3.43 -2.17 8.65
C SER A 45 4.14 -2.09 7.30
N ALA A 46 4.57 -3.22 6.74
CA ALA A 46 5.25 -3.25 5.45
C ALA A 46 4.34 -2.76 4.31
N LEU A 47 3.07 -3.17 4.28
CA LEU A 47 2.11 -2.72 3.28
C LEU A 47 1.84 -1.20 3.38
N ARG A 48 1.73 -0.66 4.60
CA ARG A 48 1.61 0.80 4.79
C ARG A 48 2.85 1.56 4.33
N SER A 49 4.05 1.02 4.56
CA SER A 49 5.29 1.61 4.03
C SER A 49 5.31 1.63 2.50
N VAL A 50 4.88 0.53 1.86
CA VAL A 50 4.78 0.47 0.39
C VAL A 50 3.76 1.49 -0.14
N ALA A 51 2.59 1.62 0.49
CA ALA A 51 1.61 2.65 0.12
C ALA A 51 2.16 4.07 0.27
N THR A 52 2.94 4.32 1.33
CA THR A 52 3.60 5.62 1.55
C THR A 52 4.60 5.94 0.44
N ILE A 53 5.45 4.96 0.07
CA ILE A 53 6.42 5.11 -1.02
C ILE A 53 5.69 5.39 -2.35
N ALA A 54 4.63 4.64 -2.64
CA ALA A 54 3.84 4.83 -3.85
C ALA A 54 3.15 6.21 -3.88
N ALA A 55 2.66 6.70 -2.74
CA ALA A 55 2.08 8.04 -2.66
C ALA A 55 3.13 9.14 -2.88
N SER A 56 4.35 8.96 -2.34
CA SER A 56 5.45 9.88 -2.60
C SER A 56 5.87 9.88 -4.08
N ASP A 57 5.93 8.71 -4.73
CA ASP A 57 6.26 8.60 -6.16
C ASP A 57 5.33 9.44 -7.04
N ILE A 58 4.00 9.28 -6.88
CA ILE A 58 3.05 10.09 -7.66
C ILE A 58 3.07 11.56 -7.26
N ALA A 59 3.27 11.87 -5.98
CA ALA A 59 3.38 13.26 -5.52
C ALA A 59 4.59 13.97 -6.15
N ASP A 60 5.72 13.28 -6.30
CA ASP A 60 6.91 13.84 -6.91
C ASP A 60 6.75 14.03 -8.42
N ARG A 61 6.13 13.09 -9.13
CA ARG A 61 5.73 13.25 -10.55
C ARG A 61 4.76 14.41 -10.76
N MET A 62 3.82 14.60 -9.84
CA MET A 62 2.92 15.74 -9.85
C MET A 62 3.70 17.04 -9.69
N ARG A 63 4.61 17.12 -8.70
CA ARG A 63 5.44 18.32 -8.44
C ARG A 63 6.34 18.70 -9.61
N THR A 64 6.82 17.74 -10.40
CA THR A 64 7.61 18.04 -11.61
C THR A 64 6.75 18.54 -12.78
N ASN A 65 5.44 18.31 -12.75
CA ASN A 65 4.48 18.74 -13.77
C ASN A 65 3.53 19.84 -13.26
N LEU A 66 4.11 20.95 -12.80
CA LEU A 66 3.36 22.12 -12.29
C LEU A 66 2.29 22.66 -13.26
N PRO A 67 2.49 22.72 -14.60
CA PRO A 67 1.46 23.23 -15.51
C PRO A 67 0.17 22.39 -15.53
N ALA A 68 0.27 21.07 -15.29
CA ALA A 68 -0.89 20.22 -15.14
C ALA A 68 -1.62 20.50 -13.82
N LEU A 69 -0.87 20.66 -12.72
CA LEU A 69 -1.44 20.93 -11.40
C LEU A 69 -2.09 22.31 -11.28
N ALA A 70 -1.54 23.32 -11.93
CA ALA A 70 -2.07 24.69 -11.90
C ALA A 70 -3.51 24.80 -12.42
N ARG A 71 -4.01 23.78 -13.14
CA ARG A 71 -5.39 23.69 -13.63
C ARG A 71 -6.41 23.32 -12.54
N GLY A 72 -5.96 22.95 -11.34
CA GLY A 72 -6.83 22.60 -10.21
C GLY A 72 -7.81 21.47 -10.56
N THR A 73 -9.11 21.74 -10.48
CA THR A 73 -10.15 20.74 -10.80
C THR A 73 -10.11 20.27 -12.26
N GLY A 74 -9.58 21.09 -13.18
CA GLY A 74 -9.31 20.73 -14.56
C GLY A 74 -7.96 20.05 -14.79
N SER A 75 -7.24 19.69 -13.73
CA SER A 75 -5.98 18.94 -13.82
C SER A 75 -6.26 17.51 -14.31
N PRO A 76 -5.42 16.95 -15.19
CA PRO A 76 -5.55 15.56 -15.63
C PRO A 76 -5.23 14.56 -14.52
N TYR A 77 -4.58 15.01 -13.44
CA TYR A 77 -4.40 14.24 -12.23
C TYR A 77 -5.68 14.15 -11.38
N ASN A 78 -6.69 15.00 -11.61
CA ASN A 78 -7.91 15.01 -10.81
C ASN A 78 -8.91 13.97 -11.32
N ASN A 79 -9.07 12.88 -10.59
CA ASN A 79 -10.00 11.78 -10.89
C ASN A 79 -9.90 11.27 -12.35
N PRO A 80 -8.73 10.76 -12.79
CA PRO A 80 -8.49 10.31 -14.17
C PRO A 80 -9.23 9.01 -14.57
N ALA A 81 -10.29 8.63 -13.85
CA ALA A 81 -10.95 7.31 -13.89
C ALA A 81 -11.49 6.88 -15.28
N ALA A 82 -11.56 7.77 -16.27
CA ALA A 82 -11.95 7.45 -17.64
C ALA A 82 -10.78 7.05 -18.58
N ASN A 83 -9.51 7.25 -18.19
CA ASN A 83 -8.36 7.18 -19.10
C ASN A 83 -7.36 6.03 -18.83
N MET A 84 -7.74 5.01 -18.05
CA MET A 84 -6.81 3.97 -17.58
C MET A 84 -6.69 2.72 -18.49
N THR A 85 -7.47 2.61 -19.56
CA THR A 85 -7.46 1.40 -20.42
C THR A 85 -6.29 1.34 -21.40
N GLY A 86 -5.39 2.32 -21.41
CA GLY A 86 -4.19 2.28 -22.25
C GLY A 86 -3.21 3.41 -21.93
N ASN A 87 -1.94 3.21 -22.27
CA ASN A 87 -0.94 4.26 -22.26
C ASN A 87 -1.47 5.43 -23.12
N PRO A 88 -1.46 6.69 -22.64
CA PRO A 88 -1.91 7.86 -23.39
C PRO A 88 -0.98 8.22 -24.58
N ASN A 89 -0.21 7.24 -25.07
CA ASN A 89 0.81 7.36 -26.09
C ASN A 89 1.78 8.50 -25.79
N CYS A 90 2.01 8.93 -24.55
CA CYS A 90 2.87 10.07 -24.27
C CYS A 90 4.35 9.65 -24.27
N LEU A 91 4.69 8.67 -23.44
CA LEU A 91 6.01 8.04 -23.43
C LEU A 91 5.77 6.54 -23.51
N GLY A 92 6.52 5.84 -24.36
CA GLY A 92 6.47 4.40 -24.39
C GLY A 92 7.40 3.75 -25.39
N LYS A 93 7.46 2.42 -25.39
CA LYS A 93 8.11 1.62 -26.43
C LYS A 93 7.06 0.82 -27.19
N ASN A 94 7.21 0.71 -28.52
CA ASN A 94 6.43 -0.26 -29.29
C ASN A 94 6.86 -1.70 -28.96
N ALA A 95 6.18 -2.70 -29.53
CA ALA A 95 6.53 -4.11 -29.34
C ALA A 95 7.98 -4.47 -29.75
N SER A 96 8.63 -3.61 -30.54
CA SER A 96 10.03 -3.75 -30.96
C SER A 96 11.02 -3.03 -30.03
N GLY A 97 10.56 -2.45 -28.92
CA GLY A 97 11.41 -1.76 -27.94
C GLY A 97 11.86 -0.36 -28.36
N VAL A 98 11.30 0.20 -29.44
CA VAL A 98 11.62 1.54 -29.95
C VAL A 98 10.74 2.56 -29.26
N ALA A 99 11.34 3.66 -28.77
CA ALA A 99 10.59 4.77 -28.19
C ALA A 99 9.58 5.32 -29.20
N ILE A 100 8.30 5.34 -28.83
CA ILE A 100 7.21 5.91 -29.61
C ILE A 100 6.62 7.07 -28.83
N ASN A 101 6.37 8.17 -29.54
CA ASN A 101 5.96 9.46 -29.02
C ASN A 101 6.90 10.00 -27.93
N THR A 102 7.58 11.10 -28.23
CA THR A 102 8.49 11.78 -27.31
C THR A 102 8.09 13.23 -27.09
N GLN A 103 6.91 13.63 -27.61
CA GLN A 103 6.40 14.99 -27.51
C GLN A 103 5.10 14.98 -26.72
N CYS A 104 5.23 14.95 -25.39
CA CYS A 104 4.13 15.14 -24.48
C CYS A 104 4.00 16.59 -24.07
N ASP A 105 2.79 17.12 -24.15
CA ASP A 105 2.45 18.28 -23.35
C ASP A 105 2.26 17.88 -21.87
N SER A 106 2.12 18.88 -21.00
CA SER A 106 1.83 18.67 -19.57
C SER A 106 0.61 17.79 -19.30
N ASN A 107 -0.38 17.77 -20.20
CA ASN A 107 -1.60 16.99 -20.03
C ASN A 107 -1.34 15.50 -20.27
N ALA A 108 -0.71 15.19 -21.41
CA ALA A 108 -0.32 13.84 -21.78
C ALA A 108 0.68 13.24 -20.78
N MET A 109 1.61 14.05 -20.25
CA MET A 109 2.52 13.61 -19.17
C MET A 109 1.76 13.23 -17.90
N ALA A 110 0.80 14.05 -17.44
CA ALA A 110 0.05 13.76 -16.22
C ALA A 110 -0.76 12.46 -16.31
N LEU A 111 -1.40 12.22 -17.46
CA LEU A 111 -2.11 10.96 -17.72
C LEU A 111 -1.15 9.77 -17.75
N HIS A 112 0.06 9.95 -18.29
CA HIS A 112 1.07 8.90 -18.36
C HIS A 112 1.62 8.55 -16.98
N ASP A 113 1.99 9.57 -16.20
CA ASP A 113 2.48 9.40 -14.83
C ASP A 113 1.47 8.66 -13.96
N PHE A 114 0.22 9.07 -14.05
CA PHE A 114 -0.85 8.40 -13.34
C PHE A 114 -1.10 6.97 -13.85
N TYR A 115 -1.06 6.72 -15.17
CA TYR A 115 -1.20 5.38 -15.74
C TYR A 115 -0.13 4.40 -15.25
N GLU A 116 1.14 4.80 -15.27
CA GLU A 116 2.26 3.97 -14.79
C GLU A 116 2.14 3.68 -13.30
N TRP A 117 1.86 4.72 -12.50
CA TRP A 117 1.65 4.59 -11.06
C TRP A 117 0.49 3.65 -10.75
N TYR A 118 -0.64 3.83 -11.43
CA TYR A 118 -1.84 3.01 -11.24
C TYR A 118 -1.59 1.54 -11.62
N ALA A 119 -0.94 1.29 -12.75
CA ALA A 119 -0.58 -0.05 -13.18
C ALA A 119 0.35 -0.76 -12.17
N SER A 120 1.24 -0.02 -11.50
CA SER A 120 2.11 -0.56 -10.45
C SER A 120 1.36 -1.05 -9.21
N LEU A 121 0.32 -0.32 -8.79
CA LEU A 121 -0.53 -0.71 -7.67
C LEU A 121 -1.28 -2.00 -7.97
N ARG A 122 -1.76 -2.15 -9.22
CA ARG A 122 -2.61 -3.28 -9.63
C ARG A 122 -1.84 -4.50 -10.15
N GLY A 123 -0.55 -4.36 -10.46
CA GLY A 123 0.22 -5.42 -11.13
C GLY A 123 -0.21 -5.64 -12.58
N GLN A 124 -0.61 -4.58 -13.27
CA GLN A 124 -1.02 -4.64 -14.68
C GLN A 124 0.19 -4.39 -15.59
N THR A 125 0.10 -4.86 -16.83
CA THR A 125 1.09 -4.54 -17.86
C THR A 125 0.95 -3.07 -18.22
N ALA A 126 1.84 -2.21 -17.72
CA ALA A 126 1.97 -0.86 -18.24
C ALA A 126 2.78 -0.90 -19.53
N THR A 127 2.21 -0.40 -20.62
CA THR A 127 2.78 -0.58 -21.96
C THR A 127 3.93 0.38 -22.28
N SER A 128 4.49 1.12 -21.32
CA SER A 128 5.43 2.20 -21.68
C SER A 128 6.92 1.85 -21.59
N TRP A 129 7.44 1.18 -20.56
CA TRP A 129 8.89 0.90 -20.50
C TRP A 129 9.27 -0.42 -19.85
N HIS A 130 8.35 -1.06 -19.11
CA HIS A 130 8.60 -2.29 -18.40
C HIS A 130 7.63 -3.39 -18.88
N PRO A 131 8.12 -4.53 -19.39
CA PRO A 131 7.25 -5.60 -19.89
C PRO A 131 6.34 -6.18 -18.80
N GLN A 132 6.66 -5.94 -17.51
CA GLN A 132 5.84 -6.28 -16.36
C GLN A 132 6.08 -5.26 -15.24
N ILE A 133 5.03 -4.66 -14.70
CA ILE A 133 5.12 -3.98 -13.41
C ILE A 133 4.72 -4.97 -12.31
N ARG A 134 5.61 -5.19 -11.34
CA ARG A 134 5.28 -6.04 -10.18
C ARG A 134 4.19 -5.37 -9.36
N GLN A 135 3.16 -6.14 -9.02
CA GLN A 135 2.13 -5.71 -8.08
C GLN A 135 2.78 -5.37 -6.73
N ILE A 136 2.70 -4.11 -6.32
CA ILE A 136 3.28 -3.68 -5.05
C ILE A 136 2.31 -3.82 -3.86
N LEU A 137 1.00 -3.87 -4.12
CA LEU A 137 -0.04 -4.04 -3.09
C LEU A 137 -1.06 -5.12 -3.48
N PRO A 138 -1.44 -6.04 -2.56
CA PRO A 138 -2.46 -7.05 -2.82
C PRO A 138 -3.84 -6.41 -3.13
N ALA A 139 -4.37 -6.70 -4.32
CA ALA A 139 -5.57 -6.04 -4.86
C ALA A 139 -5.50 -4.50 -4.71
N GLY A 140 -4.30 -3.95 -4.96
CA GLY A 140 -4.05 -2.52 -4.89
C GLY A 140 -4.94 -1.74 -5.84
N ASP A 141 -5.33 -0.54 -5.44
CA ASP A 141 -6.04 0.44 -6.26
C ASP A 141 -5.65 1.85 -5.79
N GLY A 142 -5.89 2.87 -6.60
CA GLY A 142 -5.49 4.22 -6.24
C GLY A 142 -6.11 5.31 -7.10
N ILE A 143 -6.26 6.48 -6.52
CA ILE A 143 -6.71 7.68 -7.22
C ILE A 143 -5.96 8.89 -6.71
N VAL A 144 -5.82 9.87 -7.59
CA VAL A 144 -5.50 11.24 -7.22
C VAL A 144 -6.73 12.08 -7.53
N CYS A 145 -7.20 12.88 -6.57
CA CYS A 145 -8.29 13.81 -6.82
C CYS A 145 -8.36 14.90 -5.76
N ILE A 146 -9.04 16.00 -6.09
CA ILE A 146 -9.37 17.03 -5.12
C ILE A 146 -10.58 16.54 -4.33
N ASP A 147 -10.45 16.55 -3.01
CA ASP A 147 -11.43 15.94 -2.12
C ASP A 147 -11.43 16.53 -0.70
N SER A 148 -12.59 17.03 -0.26
CA SER A 148 -12.82 17.64 1.06
C SER A 148 -12.87 16.65 2.21
N THR A 149 -13.18 15.40 1.89
CA THR A 149 -13.35 14.31 2.83
C THR A 149 -12.33 13.20 2.57
N PRO A 150 -11.01 13.47 2.69
CA PRO A 150 -9.92 12.58 2.26
C PRO A 150 -10.03 11.14 2.79
N ASN A 151 -10.66 10.95 3.96
CA ASN A 151 -10.81 9.67 4.64
C ASN A 151 -12.12 8.92 4.32
N ASP A 152 -12.68 9.07 3.13
CA ASP A 152 -13.88 8.38 2.69
C ASP A 152 -13.68 7.58 1.39
N GLY A 153 -14.77 7.09 0.82
CA GLY A 153 -14.78 6.42 -0.47
C GLY A 153 -14.15 5.03 -0.50
N VAL A 154 -14.35 4.39 -1.65
CA VAL A 154 -13.87 3.05 -2.00
C VAL A 154 -13.35 3.07 -3.44
N PRO A 155 -12.58 2.07 -3.90
CA PRO A 155 -12.02 2.09 -5.25
C PRO A 155 -13.03 2.33 -6.39
N SER A 156 -14.25 1.78 -6.28
CA SER A 156 -15.30 1.96 -7.29
C SER A 156 -16.04 3.29 -7.22
N ASN A 157 -15.98 3.97 -6.07
CA ASN A 157 -16.53 5.30 -5.87
C ASN A 157 -15.64 6.04 -4.88
N PRO A 158 -14.58 6.68 -5.37
CA PRO A 158 -13.58 7.32 -4.51
C PRO A 158 -14.08 8.54 -3.73
N GLN A 159 -15.32 8.99 -3.95
CA GLN A 159 -15.90 10.18 -3.31
C GLN A 159 -15.07 11.45 -3.58
N CYS A 160 -14.53 11.60 -4.79
CA CYS A 160 -13.87 12.83 -5.20
C CYS A 160 -14.92 13.92 -5.42
N ASP A 161 -15.12 14.80 -4.46
CA ASP A 161 -16.12 15.88 -4.54
C ASP A 161 -15.62 17.12 -5.30
N GLY A 162 -14.29 17.26 -5.50
CA GLY A 162 -13.68 18.42 -6.14
C GLY A 162 -13.62 19.67 -5.25
N ILE A 163 -13.88 19.55 -3.95
CA ILE A 163 -14.07 20.67 -3.01
C ILE A 163 -12.92 20.74 -2.01
N VAL A 164 -11.69 21.09 -2.41
CA VAL A 164 -10.71 21.63 -1.46
C VAL A 164 -9.89 22.71 -2.12
N THR A 165 -10.09 23.92 -1.61
CA THR A 165 -9.09 24.97 -1.74
C THR A 165 -8.61 25.37 -0.37
N THR A 166 -7.30 25.27 -0.12
CA THR A 166 -6.69 25.91 1.04
C THR A 166 -6.14 27.24 0.57
N ALA A 167 -6.64 28.34 1.13
CA ALA A 167 -6.27 29.70 0.71
C ALA A 167 -6.40 29.94 -0.82
N GLY A 168 -7.43 29.37 -1.46
CA GLY A 168 -7.68 29.51 -2.90
C GLY A 168 -6.83 28.61 -3.81
N ARG A 169 -5.96 27.75 -3.26
CA ARG A 169 -5.16 26.79 -4.02
C ARG A 169 -5.74 25.38 -3.99
N PRO A 170 -5.78 24.65 -5.12
CA PRO A 170 -6.27 23.27 -5.15
C PRO A 170 -5.35 22.38 -4.29
N VAL A 171 -5.96 21.58 -3.41
CA VAL A 171 -5.24 20.54 -2.66
C VAL A 171 -5.61 19.20 -3.24
N PHE A 172 -4.62 18.46 -3.75
CA PHE A 172 -4.84 17.13 -4.28
C PHE A 172 -4.70 16.11 -3.15
N THR A 173 -5.63 15.16 -3.10
CA THR A 173 -5.61 14.01 -2.20
C THR A 173 -5.19 12.78 -2.99
N ILE A 174 -4.22 12.05 -2.47
CA ILE A 174 -3.79 10.75 -2.99
C ILE A 174 -4.40 9.69 -2.08
N LYS A 175 -5.30 8.87 -2.63
CA LYS A 175 -5.90 7.74 -1.92
C LYS A 175 -5.38 6.44 -2.52
N ILE A 176 -4.91 5.54 -1.68
CA ILE A 176 -4.45 4.21 -2.06
C ILE A 176 -5.22 3.19 -1.24
N TRP A 177 -5.72 2.15 -1.89
CA TRP A 177 -6.40 1.04 -1.26
C TRP A 177 -5.68 -0.27 -1.51
N TRP A 178 -5.81 -1.20 -0.59
CA TRP A 178 -5.41 -2.60 -0.77
C TRP A 178 -6.29 -3.48 0.10
N ARG A 179 -6.25 -4.80 -0.16
CA ARG A 179 -6.96 -5.76 0.70
C ARG A 179 -5.95 -6.63 1.42
N GLU A 180 -6.04 -6.63 2.75
CA GLU A 180 -5.36 -7.66 3.54
C GLU A 180 -6.09 -8.98 3.31
N ARG A 181 -5.42 -9.96 2.69
CA ARG A 181 -6.00 -11.28 2.46
C ARG A 181 -6.57 -11.82 3.78
N LYS A 182 -7.85 -12.17 3.75
CA LYS A 182 -8.38 -13.24 4.58
C LYS A 182 -8.60 -14.46 3.70
N ASP A 183 -8.55 -15.59 4.38
CA ASP A 183 -8.97 -16.94 4.03
C ASP A 183 -10.06 -17.04 2.94
N GLU A 184 -10.07 -18.19 2.25
CA GLU A 184 -10.66 -18.49 0.93
C GLU A 184 -12.14 -18.09 0.73
N THR A 185 -12.86 -17.74 1.80
CA THR A 185 -14.31 -17.48 1.82
C THR A 185 -14.71 -16.01 2.01
N SER A 186 -13.78 -15.08 2.23
CA SER A 186 -14.09 -13.65 2.40
C SER A 186 -13.17 -12.74 1.59
N PRO A 187 -13.69 -11.73 0.86
CA PRO A 187 -12.84 -10.65 0.37
C PRO A 187 -12.16 -10.00 1.58
N GLY A 188 -10.84 -9.88 1.51
CA GLY A 188 -10.02 -9.30 2.58
C GLY A 188 -10.48 -7.91 3.03
N THR A 189 -10.13 -7.52 4.27
CA THR A 189 -10.45 -6.19 4.81
C THR A 189 -9.85 -5.12 3.91
N LEU A 190 -10.67 -4.16 3.48
CA LEU A 190 -10.20 -3.02 2.70
C LEU A 190 -9.44 -2.07 3.62
N GLN A 191 -8.18 -1.84 3.29
CA GLN A 191 -7.34 -0.83 3.91
C GLN A 191 -7.23 0.39 3.01
N ARG A 192 -6.97 1.55 3.62
CA ARG A 192 -6.78 2.82 2.91
C ARG A 192 -5.61 3.58 3.52
N PHE A 193 -4.80 4.17 2.63
CA PHE A 193 -3.80 5.17 2.95
C PHE A 193 -4.18 6.46 2.23
N VAL A 194 -4.03 7.59 2.91
CA VAL A 194 -4.37 8.90 2.36
C VAL A 194 -3.29 9.90 2.72
N THR A 195 -2.92 10.72 1.74
CA THR A 195 -2.07 11.89 1.96
C THR A 195 -2.53 13.03 1.06
N SER A 196 -2.18 14.26 1.41
CA SER A 196 -2.56 15.46 0.66
C SER A 196 -1.31 16.17 0.15
N LEU A 197 -1.41 16.68 -1.07
CA LEU A 197 -0.41 17.46 -1.77
C LEU A 197 -0.93 18.89 -1.95
N SER A 198 -0.30 19.82 -1.23
CA SER A 198 -0.46 21.26 -1.42
C SER A 198 0.73 21.83 -2.20
N LEU A 199 0.47 22.84 -3.04
CA LEU A 199 1.46 23.59 -3.83
C LEU A 199 1.65 25.00 -3.30
#